data_AF-A0A368TAB1-F1
#
_entry.id   AF-A0A368TAB1-F1
#
_cell.length_a   1.000
_cell.length_b   1.000
_cell.length_c   1.000
_cell.angle_alpha   90.00
_cell.angle_beta   90.00
_cell.angle_gamma   90.00
#
_symmetry.space_group_name_H-M   'P 1'
#
loop_
_entity.id
_entity.type
_entity.pdbx_description
1 polymer ?
#
loop_
_entity_poly.entity_id
_entity_poly.type
_entity_poly.pdbx_seq_one_letter_code
_entity_poly.pdbx_strand_id
1 'polypeptide(L)'
;MAMLPLAQLYARDVPDLRPPTGADLLQVLWCPFDHPPMSFMPRTVVFWRSEAAVTDILTTPPEPPVVQFDGYLPEPCLLAPEQITEYPNPLELSKDVRAQLGDWSMWQAAGGAVDSRYASYPEEFYSADLSVAPGWKVGGWAPWGYTDPRPQSCPACDSAMVPLLTIPTFEWDDSTRSWIPDDRGDREHTSPSSVRTRPEGQAVIDFFRAQGIEAHDRGRVPRDARVAPLGTDTVPRQPTAVQIASGQRQQLYICPTSPEHPHTELMQ
;
A
#
# COMPACT_ATOMS: atom_id res chain seq x y z
N MET A 1 27.75 2.71 -4.48
CA MET A 1 26.80 1.95 -3.63
C MET A 1 26.12 0.96 -4.54
N ALA A 2 26.01 -0.31 -4.15
CA ALA A 2 25.24 -1.27 -4.93
C ALA A 2 23.74 -0.96 -4.72
N MET A 3 22.96 -1.02 -5.80
CA MET A 3 21.53 -0.73 -5.80
C MET A 3 20.83 -1.86 -6.55
N LEU A 4 19.91 -2.56 -5.89
CA LEU A 4 19.10 -3.60 -6.52
C LEU A 4 17.79 -2.99 -7.06
N PRO A 5 17.27 -3.48 -8.19
CA PRO A 5 15.91 -3.18 -8.60
C PRO A 5 14.93 -3.77 -7.58
N LEU A 6 14.00 -2.94 -7.08
CA LEU A 6 12.96 -3.35 -6.14
C LEU A 6 11.58 -3.36 -6.80
N ALA A 7 11.26 -2.32 -7.57
CA ALA A 7 10.01 -2.24 -8.33
C ALA A 7 10.21 -1.44 -9.62
N GLN A 8 9.47 -1.83 -10.67
CA GLN A 8 9.33 -1.07 -11.90
C GLN A 8 7.84 -0.99 -12.24
N LEU A 9 7.30 0.23 -12.29
CA LEU A 9 5.87 0.50 -12.34
C LEU A 9 5.57 1.48 -13.48
N TYR A 10 4.69 1.10 -14.39
CA TYR A 10 4.26 1.95 -15.51
C TYR A 10 2.95 2.67 -15.17
N ALA A 11 2.83 3.93 -15.56
CA ALA A 11 1.65 4.76 -15.32
C ALA A 11 0.40 4.30 -16.12
N ARG A 12 0.59 3.48 -17.15
CA ARG A 12 -0.50 2.77 -17.86
C ARG A 12 -1.11 1.62 -17.04
N ASP A 13 -0.30 0.99 -16.19
CA ASP A 13 -0.64 -0.25 -15.48
C ASP A 13 -1.02 0.05 -14.02
N VAL A 14 -0.66 1.23 -13.48
CA VAL A 14 -0.99 1.69 -12.13
C VAL A 14 -1.63 3.09 -12.18
N PRO A 15 -2.97 3.22 -12.22
CA PRO A 15 -3.66 4.50 -12.41
C PRO A 15 -3.44 5.57 -11.33
N ASP A 16 -3.10 5.16 -10.10
CA ASP A 16 -2.79 6.08 -9.00
C ASP A 16 -1.30 6.46 -8.90
N LEU A 17 -0.46 5.90 -9.77
CA LEU A 17 0.89 6.40 -9.98
C LEU A 17 0.80 7.79 -10.64
N ARG A 18 1.37 8.81 -10.00
CA ARG A 18 1.29 10.21 -10.46
C ARG A 18 2.67 10.67 -10.94
N PRO A 19 3.11 10.27 -12.16
CA PRO A 19 4.40 10.66 -12.68
C PRO A 19 4.44 12.17 -12.98
N PRO A 20 5.65 12.77 -12.98
CA PRO A 20 5.84 14.12 -13.47
C PRO A 20 5.72 14.23 -15.00
N THR A 21 5.54 15.46 -15.48
CA THR A 21 5.46 15.77 -16.92
C THR A 21 6.66 15.21 -17.69
N GLY A 22 6.41 14.30 -18.63
CA GLY A 22 7.45 13.66 -19.45
C GLY A 22 7.97 12.34 -18.89
N ALA A 23 7.40 11.83 -17.79
CA ALA A 23 7.61 10.48 -17.30
C ALA A 23 6.33 9.64 -17.41
N ASP A 24 6.51 8.34 -17.62
CA ASP A 24 5.47 7.31 -17.70
C ASP A 24 5.88 6.02 -16.94
N LEU A 25 7.11 6.00 -16.40
CA LEU A 25 7.75 4.89 -15.72
C LEU A 25 8.37 5.35 -14.39
N LEU A 26 8.09 4.62 -13.32
CA LEU A 26 8.80 4.68 -12.05
C LEU A 26 9.71 3.46 -11.91
N GLN A 27 10.98 3.68 -11.59
CA GLN A 27 11.89 2.66 -11.09
C GLN A 27 12.27 2.98 -9.64
N VAL A 28 12.05 2.03 -8.74
CA VAL A 28 12.54 2.08 -7.35
C VAL A 28 13.69 1.10 -7.21
N LEU A 29 14.85 1.62 -6.79
CA LEU A 29 16.01 0.82 -6.44
C LEU A 29 16.25 0.90 -4.92
N TRP A 30 16.88 -0.10 -4.32
CA TRP A 30 17.31 -0.03 -2.91
C TRP A 30 18.73 -0.58 -2.66
N CYS A 31 19.37 -0.09 -1.61
CA CYS A 31 20.67 -0.58 -1.13
C CYS A 31 20.42 -1.72 -0.13
N PRO A 32 20.92 -2.95 -0.35
CA PRO A 32 20.63 -4.13 0.49
C PRO A 32 21.48 -4.16 1.78
N PHE A 33 21.56 -3.03 2.47
CA PHE A 33 22.31 -2.79 3.71
C PHE A 33 21.58 -1.77 4.58
N ASP A 34 21.72 -1.88 5.90
CA ASP A 34 21.09 -0.97 6.86
C ASP A 34 21.76 0.40 6.84
N HIS A 35 20.93 1.44 6.79
CA HIS A 35 21.40 2.82 6.94
C HIS A 35 21.04 3.42 8.31
N PRO A 36 22.03 3.68 9.20
CA PRO A 36 21.83 4.45 10.42
C PRO A 36 21.59 5.96 10.09
N PRO A 37 21.05 6.76 11.04
CA PRO A 37 20.83 6.43 12.44
C PRO A 37 19.38 6.10 12.84
N MET A 38 18.37 6.45 12.03
CA MET A 38 16.97 6.44 12.49
C MET A 38 16.17 5.16 12.20
N SER A 39 16.61 4.32 11.26
CA SER A 39 15.68 3.38 10.62
C SER A 39 16.15 1.92 10.45
N PHE A 40 17.46 1.64 10.52
CA PHE A 40 18.03 0.27 10.35
C PHE A 40 17.37 -0.53 9.20
N MET A 41 17.39 0.06 8.00
CA MET A 41 16.70 -0.49 6.83
C MET A 41 17.39 -0.14 5.51
N PRO A 42 17.02 -0.81 4.39
CA PRO A 42 17.46 -0.46 3.05
C PRO A 42 17.15 0.99 2.71
N ARG A 43 18.12 1.72 2.16
CA ARG A 43 17.85 3.04 1.57
C ARG A 43 17.33 2.85 0.16
N THR A 44 16.25 3.52 -0.20
CA THR A 44 15.73 3.53 -1.57
C THR A 44 16.22 4.75 -2.38
N VAL A 45 16.14 4.64 -3.70
CA VAL A 45 16.25 5.76 -4.63
C VAL A 45 15.17 5.63 -5.70
N VAL A 46 14.44 6.71 -5.89
CA VAL A 46 13.28 6.83 -6.78
C VAL A 46 13.74 7.47 -8.10
N PHE A 47 13.43 6.86 -9.24
CA PHE A 47 13.72 7.40 -10.57
C PHE A 47 12.46 7.46 -11.43
N TRP A 48 12.04 8.67 -11.79
CA TRP A 48 11.03 8.90 -12.83
C TRP A 48 11.69 8.93 -14.21
N ARG A 49 11.12 8.22 -15.18
CA ARG A 49 11.63 8.09 -16.56
C ARG A 49 10.48 8.03 -17.56
N SER A 50 10.79 8.23 -18.84
CA SER A 50 9.95 7.70 -19.91
C SER A 50 10.52 6.36 -20.37
N GLU A 51 9.65 5.36 -20.54
CA GLU A 51 9.92 4.05 -21.13
C GLU A 51 10.66 4.18 -22.47
N ALA A 52 10.26 5.13 -23.31
CA ALA A 52 10.88 5.39 -24.61
C ALA A 52 12.32 5.91 -24.52
N ALA A 53 12.79 6.33 -23.34
CA ALA A 53 14.17 6.71 -23.07
C ALA A 53 15.01 5.59 -22.42
N VAL A 54 14.41 4.43 -22.11
CA VAL A 54 15.11 3.27 -21.54
C VAL A 54 15.56 2.33 -22.67
N THR A 55 16.75 2.59 -23.21
CA THR A 55 17.32 1.83 -24.35
C THR A 55 18.18 0.64 -23.91
N ASP A 56 19.06 0.82 -22.92
CA ASP A 56 20.05 -0.17 -22.50
C ASP A 56 19.46 -1.12 -21.44
N ILE A 57 18.50 -1.95 -21.87
CA ILE A 57 17.80 -2.91 -21.00
C ILE A 57 18.71 -4.13 -20.73
N LEU A 58 18.96 -4.40 -19.45
CA LEU A 58 19.66 -5.60 -19.01
C LEU A 58 18.71 -6.80 -19.01
N THR A 59 19.00 -7.81 -19.84
CA THR A 59 18.23 -9.08 -19.89
C THR A 59 18.46 -9.99 -18.68
N THR A 60 19.47 -9.68 -17.86
CA THR A 60 19.81 -10.38 -16.62
C THR A 60 20.03 -9.30 -15.56
N PRO A 61 19.24 -9.24 -14.47
CA PRO A 61 19.48 -8.31 -13.38
C PRO A 61 20.88 -8.52 -12.79
N PRO A 62 21.61 -7.45 -12.43
CA PRO A 62 22.93 -7.58 -11.82
C PRO A 62 22.79 -8.08 -10.38
N GLU A 63 23.20 -9.33 -10.14
CA GLU A 63 23.24 -9.90 -8.79
C GLU A 63 24.22 -9.12 -7.88
N PRO A 64 23.85 -8.88 -6.61
CA PRO A 64 24.74 -8.24 -5.65
C PRO A 64 25.88 -9.19 -5.25
N PRO A 65 27.14 -8.73 -5.17
CA PRO A 65 28.23 -9.56 -4.67
C PRO A 65 28.12 -9.83 -3.15
N VAL A 66 27.36 -9.00 -2.43
CA VAL A 66 27.03 -9.12 -1.00
C VAL A 66 25.67 -8.44 -0.75
N VAL A 67 24.79 -9.09 0.01
CA VAL A 67 23.65 -8.46 0.71
C VAL A 67 23.88 -8.57 2.23
N GLN A 68 23.29 -7.69 3.03
CA GLN A 68 23.38 -7.79 4.49
C GLN A 68 22.47 -8.89 5.06
N PHE A 69 21.27 -9.02 4.50
CA PHE A 69 20.28 -10.04 4.82
C PHE A 69 19.63 -10.54 3.53
N ASP A 70 19.37 -11.84 3.43
CA ASP A 70 18.86 -12.45 2.18
C ASP A 70 17.49 -11.88 1.78
N GLY A 71 16.63 -11.53 2.76
CA GLY A 71 15.35 -10.87 2.54
C GLY A 71 15.41 -9.43 1.98
N TYR A 72 16.60 -8.89 1.71
CA TYR A 72 16.80 -7.66 0.93
C TYR A 72 17.08 -7.92 -0.57
N LEU A 73 17.07 -9.18 -1.00
CA LEU A 73 17.03 -9.57 -2.40
C LEU A 73 15.59 -9.97 -2.77
N PRO A 74 14.84 -9.16 -3.54
CA PRO A 74 13.48 -9.51 -3.95
C PRO A 74 13.49 -10.65 -4.99
N GLU A 75 12.54 -11.56 -4.89
CA GLU A 75 12.27 -12.54 -5.96
C GLU A 75 11.63 -11.84 -7.18
N PRO A 76 12.16 -12.02 -8.40
CA PRO A 76 11.59 -11.43 -9.61
C PRO A 76 10.19 -11.99 -9.92
N CYS A 77 9.18 -11.16 -9.72
CA CYS A 77 7.77 -11.47 -9.94
C CYS A 77 7.11 -10.44 -10.88
N LEU A 78 5.99 -10.83 -11.51
CA LEU A 78 5.13 -9.91 -12.25
C LEU A 78 3.98 -9.47 -11.33
N LEU A 79 3.78 -8.17 -11.18
CA LEU A 79 2.69 -7.61 -10.38
C LEU A 79 1.39 -7.59 -11.20
N ALA A 80 0.27 -7.98 -10.56
CA ALA A 80 -1.08 -7.79 -11.06
C ALA A 80 -1.77 -6.74 -10.17
N PRO A 81 -1.72 -5.44 -10.52
CA PRO A 81 -2.26 -4.37 -9.67
C PRO A 81 -3.79 -4.35 -9.67
N GLU A 82 -4.39 -4.45 -8.49
CA GLU A 82 -5.82 -4.22 -8.24
C GLU A 82 -6.03 -2.78 -7.73
N GLN A 83 -7.01 -2.05 -8.29
CA GLN A 83 -7.33 -0.69 -7.81
C GLN A 83 -8.43 -0.74 -6.75
N ILE A 84 -8.00 -0.66 -5.48
CA ILE A 84 -8.87 -0.75 -4.29
C ILE A 84 -9.22 0.62 -3.70
N THR A 85 -10.33 0.69 -2.96
CA THR A 85 -10.64 1.83 -2.07
C THR A 85 -10.28 1.48 -0.63
N GLU A 86 -9.38 2.27 -0.03
CA GLU A 86 -9.01 2.17 1.39
C GLU A 86 -9.20 3.50 2.13
N TYR A 87 -9.36 3.40 3.46
CA TYR A 87 -9.71 4.52 4.33
C TYR A 87 -8.55 4.96 5.26
N PRO A 88 -8.56 6.20 5.79
CA PRO A 88 -7.51 6.69 6.69
C PRO A 88 -7.40 5.85 7.96
N ASN A 89 -6.20 5.82 8.55
CA ASN A 89 -5.97 5.14 9.82
C ASN A 89 -6.87 5.73 10.93
N PRO A 90 -7.37 4.93 11.90
CA PRO A 90 -8.21 5.42 12.99
C PRO A 90 -7.64 6.61 13.78
N LEU A 91 -6.31 6.72 13.88
CA LEU A 91 -5.65 7.81 14.59
C LEU A 91 -5.75 9.17 13.88
N GLU A 92 -5.96 9.18 12.55
CA GLU A 92 -6.18 10.38 11.73
C GLU A 92 -7.63 10.88 11.79
N LEU A 93 -8.57 10.05 12.29
CA LEU A 93 -9.99 10.39 12.35
C LEU A 93 -10.34 11.29 13.54
N SER A 94 -11.44 12.05 13.43
CA SER A 94 -11.98 12.81 14.56
C SER A 94 -12.40 11.89 15.73
N LYS A 95 -12.54 12.46 16.93
CA LYS A 95 -13.02 11.70 18.11
C LYS A 95 -14.45 11.21 17.92
N ASP A 96 -15.29 12.00 17.26
CA ASP A 96 -16.71 11.69 17.08
C ASP A 96 -16.91 10.55 16.08
N VAL A 97 -16.13 10.53 14.99
CA VAL A 97 -16.12 9.40 14.05
C VAL A 97 -15.59 8.14 14.74
N ARG A 98 -14.48 8.23 15.49
CA ARG A 98 -13.98 7.08 16.28
C ARG A 98 -14.99 6.54 17.28
N ALA A 99 -15.74 7.41 17.95
CA ALA A 99 -16.80 6.99 18.88
C ALA A 99 -17.94 6.24 18.16
N GLN A 100 -18.30 6.67 16.95
CA GLN A 100 -19.28 5.96 16.11
C GLN A 100 -18.75 4.60 15.62
N LEU A 101 -17.48 4.49 15.25
CA LEU A 101 -16.89 3.21 14.80
C LEU A 101 -16.97 2.11 15.88
N GLY A 102 -16.94 2.47 17.17
CA GLY A 102 -17.13 1.55 18.29
C GLY A 102 -18.59 1.27 18.68
N ASP A 103 -19.58 1.89 18.02
CA ASP A 103 -21.00 1.63 18.29
C ASP A 103 -21.50 0.47 17.42
N TRP A 104 -21.74 -0.69 18.03
CA TRP A 104 -22.27 -1.86 17.30
C TRP A 104 -23.64 -1.58 16.65
N SER A 105 -24.47 -0.72 17.24
CA SER A 105 -25.80 -0.42 16.70
C SER A 105 -25.74 0.34 15.37
N MET A 106 -24.67 1.12 15.15
CA MET A 106 -24.38 1.77 13.87
C MET A 106 -24.17 0.72 12.77
N TRP A 107 -23.28 -0.26 13.00
CA TRP A 107 -23.01 -1.34 12.06
C TRP A 107 -24.21 -2.26 11.83
N GLN A 108 -25.05 -2.49 12.85
CA GLN A 108 -26.32 -3.22 12.68
C GLN A 108 -27.32 -2.46 11.81
N ALA A 109 -27.41 -1.13 11.96
CA ALA A 109 -28.29 -0.29 11.16
C ALA A 109 -27.82 -0.18 9.69
N ALA A 110 -26.50 -0.15 9.46
CA ALA A 110 -25.89 -0.10 8.14
C ALA A 110 -26.07 -1.38 7.29
N GLY A 111 -26.67 -2.44 7.85
CA GLY A 111 -27.02 -3.67 7.16
C GLY A 111 -26.19 -4.89 7.61
N GLY A 112 -26.82 -6.06 7.64
CA GLY A 112 -26.28 -7.31 8.22
C GLY A 112 -25.13 -7.98 7.45
N ALA A 113 -24.23 -7.21 6.84
CA ALA A 113 -23.03 -7.69 6.17
C ALA A 113 -21.80 -7.80 7.10
N VAL A 114 -21.81 -7.11 8.25
CA VAL A 114 -20.74 -7.13 9.25
C VAL A 114 -20.82 -8.43 10.07
N ASP A 115 -19.70 -9.15 10.18
CA ASP A 115 -19.64 -10.41 10.92
C ASP A 115 -19.84 -10.16 12.43
N SER A 116 -20.74 -10.92 13.06
CA SER A 116 -21.06 -10.81 14.49
C SER A 116 -19.86 -11.03 15.42
N ARG A 117 -18.73 -11.56 14.93
CA ARG A 117 -17.47 -11.59 15.67
C ARG A 117 -17.02 -10.21 16.18
N TYR A 118 -17.36 -9.16 15.44
CA TYR A 118 -17.00 -7.77 15.74
C TYR A 118 -17.93 -7.11 16.78
N ALA A 119 -18.99 -7.78 17.25
CA ALA A 119 -19.95 -7.18 18.19
C ALA A 119 -19.34 -6.79 19.56
N SER A 120 -18.16 -7.32 19.90
CA SER A 120 -17.39 -6.95 21.10
C SER A 120 -16.44 -5.76 20.90
N TYR A 121 -15.96 -5.55 19.66
CA TYR A 121 -14.98 -4.52 19.27
C TYR A 121 -15.30 -4.02 17.84
N PRO A 122 -16.37 -3.23 17.65
CA PRO A 122 -16.88 -2.91 16.31
C PRO A 122 -15.90 -2.11 15.45
N GLU A 123 -15.00 -1.35 16.08
CA GLU A 123 -13.93 -0.59 15.44
C GLU A 123 -12.84 -1.48 14.79
N GLU A 124 -12.77 -2.77 15.14
CA GLU A 124 -11.89 -3.73 14.45
C GLU A 124 -12.37 -4.00 13.03
N PHE A 125 -13.67 -3.96 12.72
CA PHE A 125 -14.17 -4.09 11.35
C PHE A 125 -13.69 -2.95 10.46
N TYR A 126 -13.70 -1.71 10.98
CA TYR A 126 -13.07 -0.60 10.29
C TYR A 126 -11.57 -0.84 10.11
N SER A 127 -10.88 -1.22 11.19
CA SER A 127 -9.42 -1.32 11.20
C SER A 127 -8.86 -2.47 10.36
N ALA A 128 -9.61 -3.57 10.19
CA ALA A 128 -9.18 -4.77 9.48
C ALA A 128 -9.72 -4.86 8.05
N ASP A 129 -10.94 -4.40 7.77
CA ASP A 129 -11.60 -4.59 6.46
C ASP A 129 -11.74 -3.30 5.62
N LEU A 130 -11.55 -2.10 6.20
CA LEU A 130 -11.82 -0.81 5.52
C LEU A 130 -10.59 0.14 5.51
N SER A 131 -10.01 0.34 6.68
CA SER A 131 -8.83 1.17 6.91
C SER A 131 -7.58 0.55 6.31
N VAL A 132 -6.75 1.38 5.68
CA VAL A 132 -5.33 1.12 5.36
C VAL A 132 -5.05 -0.35 5.02
N ALA A 133 -5.32 -0.71 3.77
CA ALA A 133 -5.02 -2.02 3.22
C ALA A 133 -3.55 -2.42 3.50
N PRO A 134 -3.32 -3.71 3.81
CA PRO A 134 -1.98 -4.28 3.90
C PRO A 134 -1.32 -4.39 2.51
N GLY A 135 -0.12 -4.94 2.46
CA GLY A 135 0.53 -5.29 1.21
C GLY A 135 1.16 -4.16 0.40
N TRP A 136 1.71 -4.54 -0.75
CA TRP A 136 2.39 -3.67 -1.69
C TRP A 136 1.37 -2.76 -2.39
N LYS A 137 1.40 -1.47 -2.07
CA LYS A 137 0.46 -0.49 -2.64
C LYS A 137 1.13 0.82 -3.04
N VAL A 138 0.59 1.43 -4.08
CA VAL A 138 1.03 2.73 -4.63
C VAL A 138 0.06 3.82 -4.17
N GLY A 139 0.59 4.92 -3.64
CA GLY A 139 -0.23 5.97 -3.04
C GLY A 139 -0.91 5.50 -1.74
N GLY A 140 -2.20 5.83 -1.61
CA GLY A 140 -3.02 5.41 -0.47
C GLY A 140 -2.80 6.21 0.83
N TRP A 141 -3.23 5.60 1.94
CA TRP A 141 -3.15 6.10 3.31
C TRP A 141 -2.00 5.48 4.09
N ALA A 142 -1.47 6.27 5.03
CA ALA A 142 -0.31 5.93 5.82
C ALA A 142 -0.64 4.94 6.98
N PRO A 143 0.09 3.82 7.11
CA PRO A 143 -0.11 2.83 8.16
C PRO A 143 0.56 3.24 9.47
N TRP A 144 -0.11 4.09 10.26
CA TRP A 144 0.31 4.36 11.64
C TRP A 144 0.06 3.14 12.53
N GLY A 145 1.13 2.39 12.83
CA GLY A 145 1.15 1.30 13.80
C GLY A 145 1.42 1.81 15.23
N TYR A 146 2.61 1.52 15.76
CA TYR A 146 2.96 1.74 17.17
C TYR A 146 3.28 3.19 17.59
N THR A 147 3.00 4.18 16.73
CA THR A 147 3.32 5.60 16.98
C THR A 147 2.22 6.51 16.46
N ASP A 148 2.01 7.64 17.13
CA ASP A 148 1.10 8.70 16.67
C ASP A 148 1.38 9.10 15.21
N PRO A 149 0.37 9.50 14.43
CA PRO A 149 0.55 9.97 13.06
C PRO A 149 1.63 11.04 12.95
N ARG A 150 2.60 10.81 12.05
CA ARG A 150 3.68 11.75 11.73
C ARG A 150 3.60 12.16 10.27
N PRO A 151 2.80 13.17 9.92
CA PRO A 151 2.84 13.80 8.60
C PRO A 151 4.27 14.18 8.22
N GLN A 152 4.69 13.84 7.01
CA GLN A 152 6.01 14.16 6.49
C GLN A 152 5.98 15.51 5.77
N SER A 153 6.83 16.46 6.15
CA SER A 153 7.02 17.74 5.44
C SER A 153 8.16 17.62 4.43
N CYS A 154 7.98 18.16 3.22
CA CYS A 154 9.04 18.17 2.22
C CYS A 154 10.20 19.10 2.65
N PRO A 155 11.44 18.61 2.83
CA PRO A 155 12.53 19.44 3.35
C PRO A 155 13.01 20.54 2.39
N ALA A 156 12.51 20.57 1.15
CA ALA A 156 12.81 21.60 0.15
C ALA A 156 11.75 22.71 0.07
N CYS A 157 10.51 22.50 0.55
CA CYS A 157 9.41 23.48 0.39
C CYS A 157 8.29 23.42 1.46
N ASP A 158 8.46 22.61 2.51
CA ASP A 158 7.54 22.39 3.64
C ASP A 158 6.11 21.94 3.29
N SER A 159 5.81 21.67 2.01
CA SER A 159 4.53 21.05 1.63
C SER A 159 4.41 19.66 2.21
N ALA A 160 3.26 19.34 2.82
CA ALA A 160 2.93 18.00 3.26
C ALA A 160 3.11 16.98 2.12
N MET A 161 3.93 15.97 2.38
CA MET A 161 4.25 14.89 1.45
C MET A 161 3.14 13.85 1.45
N VAL A 162 3.04 13.09 0.37
CA VAL A 162 2.07 12.01 0.21
C VAL A 162 2.77 10.66 0.06
N PRO A 163 2.17 9.55 0.50
CA PRO A 163 2.67 8.22 0.18
C PRO A 163 2.85 8.04 -1.34
N LEU A 164 3.92 7.38 -1.74
CA LEU A 164 4.20 6.90 -3.08
C LEU A 164 4.12 5.37 -3.14
N LEU A 165 4.80 4.68 -2.22
CA LEU A 165 4.91 3.22 -2.23
C LEU A 165 5.02 2.68 -0.79
N THR A 166 4.17 1.71 -0.48
CA THR A 166 4.29 0.84 0.70
C THR A 166 5.06 -0.42 0.32
N ILE A 167 6.09 -0.77 1.08
CA ILE A 167 6.92 -1.96 0.90
C ILE A 167 6.86 -2.78 2.21
N PRO A 168 5.95 -3.75 2.36
CA PRO A 168 5.86 -4.60 3.54
C PRO A 168 6.53 -5.97 3.33
N THR A 169 6.73 -6.66 4.45
CA THR A 169 7.12 -8.08 4.48
C THR A 169 5.98 -9.03 4.06
N PHE A 170 4.71 -8.61 4.21
CA PHE A 170 3.55 -9.45 3.90
C PHE A 170 2.42 -8.67 3.22
N GLU A 171 1.74 -9.34 2.29
CA GLU A 171 0.55 -8.83 1.59
C GLU A 171 -0.69 -8.79 2.48
N TRP A 172 -0.87 -9.80 3.33
CA TRP A 172 -2.04 -9.95 4.20
C TRP A 172 -1.74 -10.90 5.35
N ASP A 173 -2.61 -10.89 6.38
CA ASP A 173 -2.54 -11.77 7.53
C ASP A 173 -3.90 -12.38 7.90
N ASP A 174 -3.94 -13.09 9.03
CA ASP A 174 -5.13 -13.81 9.50
C ASP A 174 -6.33 -12.90 9.83
N SER A 175 -6.06 -11.61 10.13
CA SER A 175 -7.08 -10.58 10.43
C SER A 175 -7.57 -9.89 9.16
N THR A 176 -6.66 -9.62 8.22
CA THR A 176 -6.85 -8.82 7.00
C THR A 176 -7.22 -9.62 5.75
N ARG A 177 -7.78 -10.83 5.92
CA ARG A 177 -8.14 -11.77 4.83
C ARG A 177 -9.13 -11.24 3.79
N SER A 178 -9.79 -10.11 4.03
CA SER A 178 -10.67 -9.41 3.08
C SER A 178 -9.91 -8.60 2.02
N TRP A 179 -8.60 -8.44 2.17
CA TRP A 179 -7.69 -7.80 1.21
C TRP A 179 -6.83 -8.81 0.42
N ILE A 180 -7.20 -10.09 0.41
CA ILE A 180 -6.56 -11.08 -0.46
C ILE A 180 -6.98 -10.78 -1.91
N PRO A 181 -6.04 -10.50 -2.83
CA PRO A 181 -6.37 -10.20 -4.22
C PRO A 181 -7.12 -11.34 -4.91
N ASP A 182 -8.00 -11.01 -5.86
CA ASP A 182 -8.78 -12.01 -6.60
C ASP A 182 -7.91 -12.78 -7.61
N ASP A 183 -7.92 -14.11 -7.56
CA ASP A 183 -7.15 -14.96 -8.49
C ASP A 183 -7.79 -15.09 -9.88
N ARG A 184 -8.92 -14.40 -10.13
CA ARG A 184 -9.76 -14.58 -11.32
C ARG A 184 -9.98 -13.26 -12.06
N GLY A 185 -9.27 -13.10 -13.17
CA GLY A 185 -9.41 -11.99 -14.12
C GLY A 185 -10.75 -11.96 -14.90
N ASP A 186 -11.83 -12.53 -14.36
CA ASP A 186 -13.18 -12.54 -14.94
C ASP A 186 -13.97 -11.24 -14.63
N ARG A 187 -13.39 -10.32 -13.85
CA ARG A 187 -14.02 -9.05 -13.45
C ARG A 187 -13.74 -7.95 -14.47
N GLU A 188 -14.79 -7.48 -15.15
CA GLU A 188 -14.77 -6.29 -15.99
C GLU A 188 -14.37 -5.06 -15.14
N HIS A 189 -13.49 -4.19 -15.65
CA HIS A 189 -12.97 -3.03 -14.92
C HIS A 189 -14.10 -2.00 -14.66
N THR A 190 -14.76 -2.12 -13.51
CA THR A 190 -15.67 -1.11 -12.98
C THR A 190 -14.92 0.21 -12.81
N SER A 191 -15.42 1.26 -13.47
CA SER A 191 -14.60 2.45 -13.74
C SER A 191 -14.30 3.27 -12.47
N PRO A 192 -13.04 3.68 -12.23
CA PRO A 192 -12.63 4.24 -10.95
C PRO A 192 -13.22 5.62 -10.66
N SER A 193 -14.28 5.61 -9.84
CA SER A 193 -14.78 6.77 -9.09
C SER A 193 -14.14 6.75 -7.69
N SER A 194 -13.08 7.51 -7.41
CA SER A 194 -12.57 8.66 -8.17
C SER A 194 -11.08 8.92 -7.95
N VAL A 195 -10.40 9.50 -8.95
CA VAL A 195 -8.96 9.79 -8.93
C VAL A 195 -8.62 11.06 -8.11
N ARG A 196 -9.00 11.08 -6.83
CA ARG A 196 -8.67 12.04 -5.73
C ARG A 196 -9.22 11.48 -4.40
N THR A 197 -8.55 11.65 -3.26
CA THR A 197 -8.72 12.74 -2.26
C THR A 197 -7.81 12.42 -1.05
N ARG A 198 -7.37 13.28 -0.12
CA ARG A 198 -7.26 14.75 0.06
C ARG A 198 -8.52 15.63 -0.13
N PRO A 199 -8.85 16.57 0.79
CA PRO A 199 -8.16 16.92 2.06
C PRO A 199 -8.52 16.06 3.28
N GLU A 200 -9.77 15.63 3.43
CA GLU A 200 -10.05 14.31 4.01
C GLU A 200 -10.19 13.30 2.84
N GLY A 201 -10.77 12.12 3.04
CA GLY A 201 -10.85 11.10 1.98
C GLY A 201 -12.16 10.91 1.19
N GLN A 202 -13.21 11.73 1.15
CA GLN A 202 -13.59 12.99 1.83
C GLN A 202 -14.63 12.66 2.92
N ALA A 203 -14.42 13.14 4.16
CA ALA A 203 -15.24 13.08 5.38
C ALA A 203 -16.03 11.81 5.88
N VAL A 204 -15.74 10.52 5.68
CA VAL A 204 -14.87 9.74 4.78
C VAL A 204 -15.57 8.38 4.57
N ILE A 205 -15.82 7.87 3.35
CA ILE A 205 -16.28 8.66 2.20
C ILE A 205 -17.71 9.10 2.55
N ASP A 206 -17.80 10.36 2.98
CA ASP A 206 -18.86 11.04 3.73
C ASP A 206 -19.60 10.11 4.70
N PHE A 207 -19.00 9.87 5.88
CA PHE A 207 -19.63 9.18 7.02
C PHE A 207 -20.18 7.77 6.65
N PHE A 208 -19.36 6.96 5.96
CA PHE A 208 -19.77 5.69 5.34
C PHE A 208 -21.09 5.80 4.56
N ARG A 209 -21.15 6.86 3.74
CA ARG A 209 -22.31 7.34 2.98
C ARG A 209 -23.62 7.32 3.77
N ALA A 210 -23.54 7.77 5.03
CA ALA A 210 -24.66 7.94 5.96
C ALA A 210 -25.41 6.64 6.33
N GLN A 211 -24.65 5.62 6.75
CA GLN A 211 -25.16 4.47 7.50
C GLN A 211 -26.15 3.58 6.74
N GLY A 212 -25.84 3.37 5.48
CA GLY A 212 -26.50 2.38 4.64
C GLY A 212 -25.70 2.10 3.37
N ILE A 213 -24.61 1.33 3.49
CA ILE A 213 -23.89 0.63 2.39
C ILE A 213 -23.13 1.58 1.43
N GLU A 214 -22.06 1.19 0.72
CA GLU A 214 -20.92 0.28 0.97
C GLU A 214 -19.72 0.86 0.21
N ALA A 215 -18.51 0.37 0.49
CA ALA A 215 -17.35 0.57 -0.38
C ALA A 215 -17.47 -0.36 -1.61
N HIS A 216 -18.05 0.16 -2.71
CA HIS A 216 -18.15 -0.53 -4.00
C HIS A 216 -16.77 -0.64 -4.68
N ASP A 217 -15.98 -1.61 -4.24
CA ASP A 217 -15.44 -2.70 -5.08
C ASP A 217 -14.43 -3.50 -4.25
N ARG A 218 -14.94 -4.25 -3.27
CA ARG A 218 -14.19 -5.37 -2.72
C ARG A 218 -14.31 -6.55 -3.69
N GLY A 219 -13.18 -7.19 -3.99
CA GLY A 219 -13.14 -8.60 -4.36
C GLY A 219 -13.78 -9.45 -3.26
N ARG A 220 -15.12 -9.54 -3.25
CA ARG A 220 -15.91 -10.22 -2.21
C ARG A 220 -15.82 -11.73 -2.39
N VAL A 221 -14.63 -12.27 -2.16
CA VAL A 221 -14.32 -13.70 -2.13
C VAL A 221 -15.28 -14.38 -1.14
N PRO A 222 -16.17 -15.27 -1.58
CA PRO A 222 -16.91 -16.13 -0.65
C PRO A 222 -15.91 -16.99 0.11
N ARG A 223 -16.16 -17.24 1.41
CA ARG A 223 -15.21 -17.94 2.33
C ARG A 223 -14.81 -19.37 1.90
N ASP A 224 -15.35 -19.85 0.78
CA ASP A 224 -15.15 -21.18 0.20
C ASP A 224 -14.14 -21.21 -0.96
N ALA A 225 -13.61 -20.06 -1.40
CA ALA A 225 -12.64 -19.99 -2.48
C ALA A 225 -11.27 -20.56 -2.06
N ARG A 226 -11.10 -21.87 -2.28
CA ARG A 226 -9.78 -22.53 -2.20
C ARG A 226 -8.95 -22.13 -3.41
N VAL A 227 -8.02 -21.20 -3.22
CA VAL A 227 -6.92 -20.97 -4.16
C VAL A 227 -6.15 -22.28 -4.33
N ALA A 228 -5.99 -22.74 -5.56
CA ALA A 228 -5.14 -23.89 -5.89
C ALA A 228 -3.76 -23.33 -6.28
N PRO A 229 -2.65 -23.84 -5.72
CA PRO A 229 -1.34 -23.23 -5.92
C PRO A 229 -0.84 -23.43 -7.36
N LEU A 230 -0.45 -22.31 -7.98
CA LEU A 230 0.39 -22.30 -9.18
C LEU A 230 1.84 -22.05 -8.75
N GLY A 231 2.68 -23.09 -8.81
CA GLY A 231 4.08 -23.03 -8.36
C GLY A 231 4.28 -23.59 -6.94
N THR A 232 5.50 -24.03 -6.67
CA THR A 232 5.95 -24.56 -5.37
C THR A 232 6.85 -23.55 -4.66
N ASP A 233 6.79 -23.54 -3.32
CA ASP A 233 7.60 -22.76 -2.37
C ASP A 233 7.37 -21.24 -2.24
N THR A 234 6.55 -20.58 -3.07
CA THR A 234 6.10 -19.21 -2.73
C THR A 234 5.07 -19.21 -1.59
N VAL A 235 5.32 -18.46 -0.52
CA VAL A 235 4.31 -18.20 0.52
C VAL A 235 3.25 -17.24 -0.05
N PRO A 236 1.94 -17.59 -0.11
CA PRO A 236 0.94 -16.80 -0.86
C PRO A 236 0.64 -15.38 -0.33
N ARG A 237 1.28 -14.97 0.77
CA ARG A 237 1.25 -13.61 1.33
C ARG A 237 2.60 -12.90 1.26
N GLN A 238 3.58 -13.43 0.53
CA GLN A 238 4.94 -12.88 0.40
C GLN A 238 5.51 -13.23 -1.01
N PRO A 239 4.84 -12.80 -2.10
CA PRO A 239 5.21 -13.19 -3.47
C PRO A 239 6.54 -12.56 -3.95
N THR A 240 7.05 -11.55 -3.24
CA THR A 240 8.31 -10.85 -3.53
C THR A 240 9.51 -11.39 -2.74
N ALA A 241 9.31 -12.36 -1.84
CA ALA A 241 10.27 -12.85 -0.84
C ALA A 241 10.87 -11.78 0.12
N VAL A 242 10.54 -10.51 -0.06
CA VAL A 242 11.07 -9.38 0.72
C VAL A 242 10.76 -9.52 2.20
N GLN A 243 11.76 -9.30 3.06
CA GLN A 243 11.61 -9.27 4.52
C GLN A 243 12.29 -8.04 5.12
N ILE A 244 11.47 -7.14 5.65
CA ILE A 244 11.87 -5.87 6.26
C ILE A 244 11.51 -5.92 7.75
N ALA A 245 12.47 -6.41 8.54
CA ALA A 245 12.31 -6.69 9.96
C ALA A 245 11.12 -7.61 10.29
N SER A 246 10.73 -7.70 11.56
CA SER A 246 9.70 -8.65 12.04
C SER A 246 8.29 -8.09 11.88
N GLY A 247 7.83 -7.91 10.64
CA GLY A 247 6.47 -7.45 10.32
C GLY A 247 6.33 -5.93 10.15
N GLN A 248 7.44 -5.21 10.02
CA GLN A 248 7.42 -3.80 9.66
C GLN A 248 7.24 -3.60 8.15
N ARG A 249 6.99 -2.36 7.76
CA ARG A 249 6.87 -1.91 6.37
C ARG A 249 7.58 -0.59 6.14
N GLN A 250 8.33 -0.49 5.04
CA GLN A 250 8.95 0.74 4.60
C GLN A 250 7.94 1.56 3.79
N GLN A 251 7.86 2.86 4.09
CA GLN A 251 7.06 3.83 3.37
C GLN A 251 7.95 4.83 2.64
N LEU A 252 7.64 5.06 1.37
CA LEU A 252 8.24 6.13 0.57
C LEU A 252 7.23 7.27 0.42
N TYR A 253 7.60 8.46 0.86
CA TYR A 253 6.80 9.69 0.73
C TYR A 253 7.42 10.62 -0.32
N ILE A 254 6.60 11.26 -1.15
CA ILE A 254 7.04 12.27 -2.14
C ILE A 254 6.38 13.63 -1.96
N CYS A 255 7.08 14.66 -2.41
CA CYS A 255 6.57 16.02 -2.51
C CYS A 255 5.49 16.10 -3.62
N PRO A 256 4.25 16.55 -3.32
CA PRO A 256 3.23 16.76 -4.36
C PRO A 256 3.49 18.02 -5.21
N THR A 257 4.45 18.86 -4.82
CA THR A 257 4.77 20.16 -5.45
C THR A 257 5.82 20.04 -6.56
N SER A 258 6.72 19.05 -6.48
CA SER A 258 7.81 18.84 -7.44
C SER A 258 8.39 17.43 -7.32
N PRO A 259 8.64 16.72 -8.44
CA PRO A 259 9.28 15.39 -8.43
C PRO A 259 10.77 15.44 -8.07
N GLU A 260 11.42 16.59 -8.30
CA GLU A 260 12.86 16.80 -8.07
C GLU A 260 13.19 17.07 -6.60
N HIS A 261 12.16 17.23 -5.76
CA HIS A 261 12.34 17.34 -4.31
C HIS A 261 12.56 15.94 -3.73
N PRO A 262 13.48 15.80 -2.74
CA PRO A 262 13.82 14.49 -2.20
C PRO A 262 12.60 13.77 -1.61
N HIS A 263 12.52 12.47 -1.86
CA HIS A 263 11.61 11.59 -1.14
C HIS A 263 12.03 11.47 0.33
N THR A 264 11.13 10.95 1.17
CA THR A 264 11.40 10.67 2.59
C THR A 264 10.97 9.25 2.92
N GLU A 265 11.74 8.59 3.78
CA GLU A 265 11.61 7.17 4.09
C GLU A 265 11.26 6.99 5.57
N LEU A 266 10.24 6.17 5.85
CA LEU A 266 9.80 5.86 7.21
C LEU A 266 9.59 4.36 7.38
N MET A 267 10.03 3.80 8.50
CA MET A 267 9.66 2.44 8.92
C MET A 267 8.43 2.50 9.83
N GLN A 268 7.46 1.62 9.60
CA GLN A 268 6.20 1.54 10.38
C GLN A 268 5.89 0.10 10.81
#